data_AF-A0A2D0I6R1-F1
#
_entry.id   AF-A0A2D0I6R1-F1
#
_cell.length_a   1.000
_cell.length_b   1.000
_cell.length_c   1.000
_cell.angle_alpha   90.00
_cell.angle_beta   90.00
_cell.angle_gamma   90.00
#
_symmetry.space_group_name_H-M   'P 1'
#
loop_
_entity.id
_entity.type
_entity.pdbx_description
1 polymer ?
#
loop_
_entity_poly.entity_id
_entity_poly.type
_entity_poly.pdbx_seq_one_letter_code
_entity_poly.pdbx_strand_id
1 'polypeptide(L)'
;MKHKEQLLTLIIEDAVKKGAPIIRWEYSANGRVVIFRHNRIPQYCINLFQAADMLIHQYNLTKEYSFIYAKHGINTSQKSCELPQISNSGDMDYESKCIEMCNDLLFSSSQQFNVDTQNKIYSIIHKAYDGNEISKDGFLRLRSKLSAFYRDKNSYAQTAEERNKLRPIIRFFENMRYEDFLELF
;
A
#
# COMPACT_ATOMS: atom_id res chain seq x y z
N MET A 1 19.01 -16.12 13.71
CA MET A 1 18.86 -14.69 13.37
C MET A 1 19.77 -14.25 12.22
N LYS A 2 21.08 -14.50 12.26
CA LYS A 2 22.07 -14.07 11.24
C LYS A 2 21.73 -14.38 9.77
N HIS A 3 21.07 -15.50 9.48
CA HIS A 3 20.77 -15.89 8.09
C HIS A 3 19.78 -14.95 7.37
N LYS A 4 18.82 -14.35 8.09
CA LYS A 4 17.83 -13.43 7.49
C LYS A 4 18.44 -12.05 7.20
N GLU A 5 19.34 -11.60 8.06
CA GLU A 5 20.09 -10.35 7.90
C GLU A 5 21.08 -10.46 6.73
N GLN A 6 21.74 -11.61 6.59
CA GLN A 6 22.59 -11.93 5.44
C GLN A 6 21.80 -11.90 4.13
N LEU A 7 20.59 -12.48 4.11
CA LEU A 7 19.72 -12.46 2.93
C LEU A 7 19.31 -11.04 2.54
N LEU A 8 18.90 -10.21 3.51
CA LEU A 8 18.58 -8.81 3.24
C LEU A 8 19.80 -8.04 2.72
N THR A 9 20.99 -8.30 3.27
CA THR A 9 22.23 -7.67 2.82
C THR A 9 22.55 -8.00 1.37
N LEU A 10 22.43 -9.27 0.97
CA LEU A 10 22.61 -9.72 -0.41
C LEU A 10 21.61 -9.05 -1.38
N ILE A 11 20.33 -8.99 -0.99
CA ILE A 11 19.29 -8.32 -1.78
C ILE A 11 19.61 -6.83 -1.96
N ILE A 12 20.11 -6.16 -0.91
CA ILE A 12 20.52 -4.75 -0.98
C ILE A 12 21.71 -4.58 -1.92
N GLU A 13 22.71 -5.45 -1.86
CA GLU A 13 23.87 -5.40 -2.76
C GLU A 13 23.43 -5.53 -4.23
N ASP A 14 22.53 -6.46 -4.53
CA ASP A 14 22.01 -6.63 -5.90
C ASP A 14 21.10 -5.47 -6.33
N ALA A 15 20.31 -4.91 -5.42
CA ALA A 15 19.53 -3.70 -5.69
C ALA A 15 20.47 -2.52 -6.02
N VAL A 16 21.58 -2.35 -5.28
CA VAL A 16 22.59 -1.31 -5.54
C VAL A 16 23.24 -1.52 -6.91
N LYS A 17 23.58 -2.76 -7.29
CA LYS A 17 24.07 -3.07 -8.66
C LYS A 17 23.07 -2.67 -9.75
N LYS A 18 21.77 -2.73 -9.47
CA LYS A 18 20.69 -2.25 -10.36
C LYS A 18 20.38 -0.75 -10.22
N GLY A 19 21.22 0.01 -9.54
CA GLY A 19 21.10 1.46 -9.41
C GLY A 19 20.25 1.93 -8.23
N ALA A 20 19.99 1.08 -7.23
CA ALA A 20 19.35 1.52 -6.00
C ALA A 20 20.24 2.52 -5.25
N PRO A 21 19.74 3.72 -4.90
CA PRO A 21 20.53 4.70 -4.16
C PRO A 21 20.55 4.35 -2.68
N ILE A 22 20.87 3.11 -2.29
CA ILE A 22 20.86 2.63 -0.90
C ILE A 22 22.26 2.83 -0.30
N ILE A 23 22.32 3.41 0.90
CA ILE A 23 23.57 3.70 1.61
C ILE A 23 23.86 2.58 2.62
N ARG A 24 22.88 2.30 3.48
CA ARG A 24 22.96 1.29 4.55
C ARG A 24 21.57 0.93 5.04
N TRP A 25 21.48 -0.09 5.86
CA TRP A 25 20.27 -0.43 6.58
C TRP A 25 20.58 -0.75 8.04
N GLU A 26 19.61 -0.54 8.93
CA GLU A 26 19.77 -0.85 10.35
C GLU A 26 18.42 -1.21 11.00
N TYR A 27 18.46 -1.72 12.24
CA TYR A 27 17.28 -1.81 13.07
C TYR A 27 17.11 -0.51 13.87
N SER A 28 15.91 0.05 13.81
CA SER A 28 15.51 1.13 14.70
C SER A 28 15.16 0.61 16.09
N ALA A 29 15.09 1.52 17.08
CA ALA A 29 14.83 1.20 18.48
C ALA A 29 13.49 0.46 18.72
N ASN A 30 12.53 0.57 17.80
CA ASN A 30 11.24 -0.12 17.87
C ASN A 30 11.23 -1.46 17.09
N GLY A 31 12.39 -1.97 16.68
CA GLY A 31 12.53 -3.24 15.98
C GLY A 31 12.20 -3.21 14.48
N ARG A 32 11.89 -2.03 13.91
CA ARG A 32 11.69 -1.87 12.47
C ARG A 32 13.02 -1.82 11.72
N VAL A 33 13.01 -2.32 10.49
CA VAL A 33 14.15 -2.23 9.57
C VAL A 33 14.10 -0.88 8.85
N VAL A 34 15.19 -0.15 8.86
CA VAL A 34 15.32 1.16 8.22
C VAL A 34 16.33 1.07 7.09
N ILE A 35 15.94 1.48 5.88
CA ILE A 35 16.81 1.54 4.70
C ILE A 35 17.11 3.00 4.38
N PHE A 36 18.38 3.38 4.48
CA PHE A 36 18.85 4.74 4.17
C PHE A 36 19.16 4.86 2.69
N ARG A 37 18.73 5.96 2.07
CA ARG A 37 18.91 6.22 0.65
C ARG A 37 19.56 7.59 0.39
N HIS A 38 20.35 7.69 -0.66
CA HIS A 38 20.98 8.93 -1.08
C HIS A 38 19.91 9.93 -1.56
N ASN A 39 19.95 11.16 -1.03
CA ASN A 39 19.03 12.25 -1.34
C ASN A 39 17.53 11.88 -1.19
N ARG A 40 17.19 10.95 -0.29
CA ARG A 40 15.81 10.51 -0.03
C ARG A 40 15.60 10.21 1.45
N ILE A 41 14.35 10.31 1.88
CA ILE A 41 13.93 9.98 3.25
C ILE A 41 14.17 8.47 3.50
N PRO A 42 14.66 8.08 4.70
CA PRO A 42 14.81 6.68 5.07
C PRO A 42 13.48 5.93 5.00
N GLN A 43 13.52 4.69 4.51
CA GLN A 43 12.33 3.87 4.36
C GLN A 43 12.21 2.89 5.52
N TYR A 44 11.06 2.88 6.18
CA TYR A 44 10.78 2.06 7.35
C TYR A 44 9.96 0.84 6.96
N CYS A 45 10.49 -0.34 7.26
CA CYS A 45 9.84 -1.63 7.05
C CYS A 45 9.59 -2.30 8.39
N ILE A 46 8.44 -2.95 8.52
CA ILE A 46 8.00 -3.61 9.75
C ILE A 46 8.99 -4.69 10.18
N ASN A 47 9.56 -5.42 9.21
CA ASN A 47 10.53 -6.49 9.46
C ASN A 47 11.43 -6.74 8.24
N LEU A 48 12.40 -7.66 8.39
CA LEU A 48 13.36 -8.03 7.34
C LEU A 48 12.69 -8.58 6.07
N PHE A 49 11.59 -9.34 6.20
CA PHE A 49 10.92 -9.93 5.04
C PHE A 49 10.24 -8.88 4.20
N GLN A 50 9.57 -7.91 4.82
CA GLN A 50 8.97 -6.80 4.10
C GLN A 50 10.03 -5.93 3.42
N ALA A 51 11.16 -5.69 4.07
CA ALA A 51 12.28 -4.97 3.48
C ALA A 51 12.84 -5.70 2.25
N ALA A 52 13.05 -7.02 2.36
CA ALA A 52 13.53 -7.87 1.29
C ALA A 52 12.55 -7.91 0.11
N ASP A 53 11.27 -8.19 0.37
CA ASP A 53 10.22 -8.28 -0.64
C ASP A 53 10.04 -6.97 -1.41
N MET A 54 10.03 -5.84 -0.68
CA MET A 54 9.97 -4.51 -1.26
C MET A 54 11.13 -4.24 -2.22
N LEU A 55 12.36 -4.56 -1.81
CA LEU A 55 13.54 -4.36 -2.65
C LEU A 55 13.56 -5.28 -3.86
N ILE A 56 13.15 -6.54 -3.70
CA ILE A 56 13.04 -7.52 -4.79
C ILE A 56 12.10 -7.00 -5.87
N HIS A 57 10.92 -6.52 -5.49
CA HIS A 57 9.94 -6.00 -6.43
C HIS A 57 10.35 -4.66 -7.04
N GLN A 58 10.86 -3.73 -6.21
CA GLN A 58 11.24 -2.40 -6.68
C GLN A 58 12.37 -2.43 -7.71
N TYR A 59 13.27 -3.41 -7.61
CA TYR A 59 14.44 -3.54 -8.48
C TYR A 59 14.39 -4.75 -9.41
N ASN A 60 13.22 -5.37 -9.58
CA ASN A 60 13.01 -6.51 -10.48
C ASN A 60 14.03 -7.65 -10.25
N LEU A 61 14.23 -8.06 -9.00
CA LEU A 61 15.13 -9.16 -8.60
C LEU A 61 14.37 -10.49 -8.40
N THR A 62 13.12 -10.55 -8.83
CA THR A 62 12.21 -11.69 -8.54
C THR A 62 12.72 -13.01 -9.11
N LYS A 63 13.47 -12.99 -10.22
CA LYS A 63 14.03 -14.19 -10.84
C LYS A 63 15.15 -14.78 -9.98
N GLU A 64 16.05 -13.91 -9.51
CA GLU A 64 17.24 -14.22 -8.72
C GLU A 64 16.86 -14.71 -7.31
N TYR A 65 15.76 -14.18 -6.76
CA TYR A 65 15.28 -14.52 -5.42
C TYR A 65 13.99 -15.37 -5.41
N SER A 66 13.68 -16.02 -6.52
CA SER A 66 12.50 -16.89 -6.68
C SER A 66 12.42 -18.01 -5.62
N PHE A 67 13.58 -18.50 -5.13
CA PHE A 67 13.66 -19.51 -4.07
C PHE A 67 13.06 -19.06 -2.73
N ILE A 68 13.01 -17.75 -2.46
CA ILE A 68 12.34 -17.19 -1.27
C ILE A 68 10.84 -17.52 -1.31
N TYR A 69 10.24 -17.52 -2.51
CA TYR A 69 8.83 -17.78 -2.73
C TYR A 69 8.54 -19.28 -2.98
N ALA A 70 9.54 -20.04 -3.46
CA ALA A 70 9.42 -21.46 -3.76
C ALA A 70 9.13 -22.35 -2.53
N LYS A 71 9.57 -21.94 -1.33
CA LYS A 71 9.34 -22.71 -0.10
C LYS A 71 7.87 -22.74 0.36
N HIS A 72 7.01 -21.95 -0.27
CA HIS A 72 5.57 -21.87 0.03
C HIS A 72 4.67 -22.37 -1.13
N GLY A 73 5.21 -23.06 -2.14
CA GLY A 73 4.39 -23.60 -3.23
C GLY A 73 3.63 -22.53 -4.02
N ILE A 74 4.14 -21.29 -4.00
CA ILE A 74 3.51 -20.17 -4.71
C ILE A 74 4.03 -20.22 -6.15
N ASN A 75 3.32 -20.96 -6.99
CA ASN A 75 3.44 -20.86 -8.44
C ASN A 75 3.37 -19.39 -8.84
N THR A 76 4.39 -18.89 -9.53
CA THR A 76 4.48 -17.56 -10.16
C THR A 76 3.55 -17.41 -11.38
N SER A 77 2.36 -17.99 -11.30
CA SER A 77 1.20 -17.52 -12.04
C SER A 77 0.66 -16.33 -11.25
N GLN A 78 0.43 -15.21 -11.93
CA GLN A 78 -0.41 -14.14 -11.41
C GLN A 78 -1.73 -14.74 -10.89
N LYS A 79 -1.77 -15.03 -9.60
CA LYS A 79 -2.98 -15.21 -8.83
C LYS A 79 -3.04 -14.01 -7.91
N SER A 80 -4.03 -13.17 -8.21
CA SER A 80 -4.85 -12.47 -7.24
C SER A 80 -4.44 -12.77 -5.80
N CYS A 81 -3.96 -11.75 -5.08
CA CYS A 81 -3.73 -11.83 -3.65
C CYS A 81 -5.03 -12.28 -2.96
N GLU A 82 -5.14 -13.56 -2.66
CA GLU A 82 -6.03 -14.03 -1.61
C GLU A 82 -5.41 -13.59 -0.28
N LEU A 83 -6.02 -12.55 0.29
CA LEU A 83 -5.85 -12.17 1.68
C LEU A 83 -6.05 -13.42 2.58
N PRO A 84 -5.34 -13.53 3.71
CA PRO A 84 -5.58 -14.63 4.63
C PRO A 84 -7.05 -14.63 5.02
N GLN A 85 -7.70 -15.79 4.88
CA GLN A 85 -9.05 -16.03 5.37
C GLN A 85 -9.06 -15.88 6.88
N ILE A 86 -9.24 -14.64 7.34
CA ILE A 86 -9.74 -14.35 8.67
C ILE A 86 -11.26 -14.43 8.51
N SER A 87 -11.80 -15.54 8.99
CA SER A 87 -13.22 -15.71 9.26
C SER A 87 -13.76 -14.48 9.99
N ASN A 88 -14.61 -13.69 9.32
CA ASN A 88 -15.68 -12.89 9.92
C ASN A 88 -16.63 -12.42 8.80
N SER A 89 -17.66 -13.22 8.58
CA SER A 89 -18.76 -13.00 7.63
C SER A 89 -19.74 -11.93 8.11
N GLY A 90 -19.24 -10.71 8.35
CA GLY A 90 -20.07 -9.55 8.76
C GLY A 90 -19.57 -8.19 8.24
N ASP A 91 -18.34 -8.08 7.74
CA ASP A 91 -17.67 -6.81 7.44
C ASP A 91 -17.73 -6.37 5.95
N MET A 92 -18.34 -7.17 5.06
CA MET A 92 -18.31 -6.91 3.60
C MET A 92 -19.20 -5.73 3.15
N ASP A 93 -20.15 -5.29 3.99
CA ASP A 93 -21.15 -4.30 3.60
C ASP A 93 -20.61 -2.85 3.67
N TYR A 94 -19.87 -2.50 4.72
CA TYR A 94 -19.40 -1.12 4.88
C TYR A 94 -18.23 -0.75 3.96
N GLU A 95 -17.30 -1.68 3.68
CA GLU A 95 -16.17 -1.41 2.78
C GLU A 95 -16.66 -1.18 1.35
N SER A 96 -17.64 -1.98 0.91
CA SER A 96 -18.28 -1.84 -0.40
C SER A 96 -19.05 -0.52 -0.49
N LYS A 97 -19.84 -0.19 0.54
CA LYS A 97 -20.56 1.09 0.66
C LYS A 97 -19.61 2.30 0.62
N CYS A 98 -18.47 2.21 1.32
CA CYS A 98 -17.47 3.27 1.31
C CYS A 98 -16.85 3.46 -0.09
N ILE A 99 -16.58 2.37 -0.82
CA ILE A 99 -16.04 2.42 -2.18
C ILE A 99 -17.06 3.06 -3.13
N GLU A 100 -18.35 2.70 -3.04
CA GLU A 100 -19.41 3.31 -3.84
C GLU A 100 -19.53 4.81 -3.56
N MET A 101 -19.62 5.22 -2.29
CA MET A 101 -19.73 6.63 -1.92
C MET A 101 -18.51 7.45 -2.39
N CYS A 102 -17.30 6.89 -2.31
CA CYS A 102 -16.09 7.51 -2.84
C CYS A 102 -16.12 7.61 -4.38
N ASN A 103 -16.63 6.60 -5.07
CA ASN A 103 -16.81 6.64 -6.53
C ASN A 103 -17.81 7.71 -6.95
N ASP A 104 -18.97 7.80 -6.28
CA ASP A 104 -19.98 8.81 -6.57
C ASP A 104 -19.42 10.22 -6.40
N LEU A 105 -18.65 10.44 -5.33
CA LEU A 105 -17.97 11.71 -5.10
C LEU A 105 -16.98 12.01 -6.24
N LEU A 106 -16.06 11.08 -6.52
CA LEU A 106 -14.92 11.29 -7.43
C LEU A 106 -15.29 11.34 -8.91
N PHE A 107 -16.42 10.74 -9.30
CA PHE A 107 -16.89 10.71 -10.68
C PHE A 107 -18.18 11.50 -10.89
N SER A 108 -18.65 12.23 -9.88
CA SER A 108 -19.64 13.29 -10.08
C SER A 108 -19.07 14.34 -11.05
N SER A 109 -19.87 14.74 -12.04
CA SER A 109 -19.46 15.43 -13.28
C SER A 109 -18.87 16.85 -13.11
N SER A 110 -18.54 17.28 -11.89
CA SER A 110 -18.14 18.64 -11.56
C SER A 110 -17.04 18.77 -10.51
N GLN A 111 -16.52 17.68 -9.93
CA GLN A 111 -15.53 17.77 -8.86
C GLN A 111 -14.08 17.63 -9.36
N GLN A 112 -13.30 18.68 -9.12
CA GLN A 112 -11.84 18.58 -9.17
C GLN A 112 -11.33 17.87 -7.91
N PHE A 113 -10.28 17.07 -8.08
CA PHE A 113 -9.63 16.39 -6.98
C PHE A 113 -8.75 17.37 -6.20
N ASN A 114 -9.35 18.06 -5.23
CA ASN A 114 -8.75 19.09 -4.39
C ASN A 114 -8.87 18.73 -2.89
N VAL A 115 -8.42 19.63 -2.01
CA VAL A 115 -8.45 19.42 -0.54
C VAL A 115 -9.88 19.20 -0.02
N ASP A 116 -10.88 19.90 -0.57
CA ASP A 116 -12.28 19.71 -0.16
C ASP A 116 -12.78 18.30 -0.48
N THR A 117 -12.43 17.78 -1.67
CA THR A 117 -12.74 16.41 -2.07
C THR A 117 -12.03 15.40 -1.17
N GLN A 118 -10.79 15.65 -0.76
CA GLN A 118 -10.05 14.81 0.19
C GLN A 118 -10.72 14.77 1.58
N ASN A 119 -11.13 15.92 2.11
CA ASN A 119 -11.85 16.01 3.39
C ASN A 119 -13.22 15.31 3.34
N LYS A 120 -13.91 15.39 2.20
CA LYS A 120 -15.15 14.63 1.97
C LYS A 120 -14.90 13.13 1.94
N ILE A 121 -13.78 12.66 1.39
CA ILE A 121 -13.41 11.24 1.44
C ILE A 121 -13.16 10.79 2.89
N TYR A 122 -12.42 11.56 3.69
CA TYR A 122 -12.27 11.26 5.12
C TYR A 122 -13.62 11.20 5.84
N SER A 123 -14.55 12.11 5.50
CA SER A 123 -15.91 12.11 6.02
C SER A 123 -16.75 10.90 5.58
N ILE A 124 -16.58 10.42 4.34
CA ILE A 124 -17.21 9.19 3.84
C ILE A 124 -16.69 7.98 4.62
N ILE A 125 -15.38 7.90 4.84
CA ILE A 125 -14.76 6.83 5.64
C ILE A 125 -15.32 6.83 7.06
N HIS A 126 -15.44 7.99 7.68
CA HIS A 126 -16.04 8.13 9.02
C HIS A 126 -17.53 7.70 9.02
N LYS A 127 -18.32 8.16 8.05
CA LYS A 127 -19.75 7.81 7.95
C LYS A 127 -20.01 6.35 7.60
N ALA A 128 -19.12 5.71 6.84
CA ALA A 128 -19.24 4.29 6.52
C ALA A 128 -19.17 3.42 7.78
N TYR A 129 -18.57 3.91 8.87
CA TYR A 129 -18.48 3.23 10.15
C TYR A 129 -19.67 3.47 11.11
N ASP A 130 -20.82 3.94 10.60
CA ASP A 130 -22.11 4.05 11.32
C ASP A 130 -22.01 4.63 12.75
N GLY A 131 -21.12 5.62 12.93
CA GLY A 131 -20.92 6.29 14.23
C GLY A 131 -20.06 5.54 15.25
N ASN A 132 -19.49 4.38 14.90
CA ASN A 132 -18.48 3.69 15.71
C ASN A 132 -17.07 4.24 15.40
N GLU A 133 -16.21 4.29 16.41
CA GLU A 133 -14.80 4.63 16.22
C GLU A 133 -14.13 3.62 15.28
N ILE A 134 -13.58 4.11 14.18
CA ILE A 134 -12.75 3.29 13.29
C ILE A 134 -11.40 3.03 13.96
N SER A 135 -11.10 1.76 14.21
CA SER A 135 -9.78 1.37 14.68
C SER A 135 -8.70 1.69 13.63
N LYS A 136 -7.47 1.91 14.08
CA LYS A 136 -6.32 2.13 13.18
C LYS A 136 -6.19 1.00 12.14
N ASP A 137 -6.41 -0.24 12.55
CA ASP A 137 -6.35 -1.40 11.65
C ASP A 137 -7.51 -1.40 10.65
N GLY A 138 -8.72 -1.04 11.07
CA GLY A 138 -9.88 -0.86 10.19
C GLY A 138 -9.66 0.22 9.14
N PHE A 139 -9.06 1.35 9.55
CA PHE A 139 -8.67 2.43 8.64
C PHE A 139 -7.63 1.97 7.61
N LEU A 140 -6.55 1.31 8.06
CA LEU A 140 -5.48 0.85 7.18
C LEU A 140 -5.96 -0.24 6.19
N ARG A 141 -6.88 -1.11 6.63
CA ARG A 141 -7.55 -2.10 5.76
C ARG A 141 -8.36 -1.41 4.68
N LEU A 142 -9.24 -0.48 5.06
CA LEU A 142 -10.08 0.25 4.12
C LEU A 142 -9.26 1.09 3.14
N ARG A 143 -8.21 1.77 3.64
CA ARG A 143 -7.24 2.50 2.81
C ARG A 143 -6.62 1.61 1.74
N SER A 144 -6.22 0.39 2.14
CA SER A 144 -5.61 -0.57 1.22
C SER A 144 -6.60 -1.04 0.16
N LYS A 145 -7.86 -1.27 0.54
CA LYS A 145 -8.94 -1.62 -0.41
C LYS A 145 -9.25 -0.52 -1.40
N LEU A 146 -9.37 0.73 -0.93
CA LEU A 146 -9.59 1.89 -1.79
C LEU A 146 -8.43 2.07 -2.78
N SER A 147 -7.19 2.03 -2.31
CA SER A 147 -6.01 2.10 -3.18
C SER A 147 -5.99 1.00 -4.24
N ALA A 148 -6.26 -0.26 -3.84
CA ALA A 148 -6.34 -1.39 -4.78
C ALA A 148 -7.43 -1.19 -5.83
N PHE A 149 -8.63 -0.78 -5.42
CA PHE A 149 -9.77 -0.54 -6.31
C PHE A 149 -9.44 0.50 -7.39
N TYR A 150 -8.86 1.64 -7.01
CA TYR A 150 -8.52 2.68 -7.98
C TYR A 150 -7.30 2.33 -8.85
N ARG A 151 -6.34 1.54 -8.34
CA ARG A 151 -5.24 0.99 -9.14
C ARG A 151 -5.75 0.04 -10.21
N ASP A 152 -6.70 -0.81 -9.86
CA ASP A 152 -7.34 -1.73 -10.81
C ASP A 152 -8.09 -0.95 -11.90
N LYS A 153 -8.94 0.00 -11.50
CA LYS A 153 -9.63 0.93 -12.41
C LYS A 153 -8.67 1.68 -13.35
N ASN A 154 -7.50 2.08 -12.85
CA ASN A 154 -6.46 2.74 -13.65
C ASN A 154 -5.74 1.80 -14.63
N SER A 155 -5.66 0.50 -14.31
CA SER A 155 -5.09 -0.53 -15.19
C SER A 155 -6.02 -0.86 -16.35
N TYR A 156 -7.33 -0.77 -16.13
CA TYR A 156 -8.37 -0.95 -17.15
C TYR A 156 -8.75 0.33 -17.92
N ALA A 157 -8.22 1.50 -17.52
CA ALA A 157 -8.51 2.77 -18.18
C ALA A 157 -7.99 2.79 -19.63
N GLN A 158 -8.87 3.08 -20.58
CA GLN A 158 -8.55 3.01 -22.01
C GLN A 158 -7.82 4.26 -22.49
N THR A 159 -8.06 5.41 -21.86
CA THR A 159 -7.48 6.69 -22.27
C THR A 159 -6.35 7.16 -21.34
N ALA A 160 -5.42 7.95 -21.89
CA ALA A 160 -4.38 8.60 -21.09
C ALA A 160 -4.97 9.64 -20.12
N GLU A 161 -6.08 10.28 -20.50
CA GLU A 161 -6.78 11.26 -19.67
C GLU A 161 -7.37 10.62 -18.41
N GLU A 162 -8.07 9.49 -18.54
CA GLU A 162 -8.58 8.73 -17.39
C GLU A 162 -7.47 8.28 -16.45
N ARG A 163 -6.36 7.78 -17.00
CA ARG A 163 -5.18 7.40 -16.21
C ARG A 163 -4.59 8.58 -15.44
N ASN A 164 -4.52 9.75 -16.08
CA ASN A 164 -4.02 10.96 -15.43
C ASN A 164 -4.96 11.50 -14.35
N LYS A 165 -6.28 11.31 -14.49
CA LYS A 165 -7.28 11.63 -13.45
C LYS A 165 -7.19 10.67 -12.26
N LEU A 166 -6.93 9.39 -12.50
CA LEU A 166 -6.86 8.35 -11.45
C LEU A 166 -5.55 8.36 -10.64
N ARG A 167 -4.42 8.73 -11.24
CA ARG A 167 -3.10 8.81 -10.56
C ARG A 167 -3.08 9.64 -9.27
N PRO A 168 -3.59 10.89 -9.22
CA PRO A 168 -3.59 11.67 -7.99
C PRO A 168 -4.53 11.06 -6.93
N ILE A 169 -5.63 10.43 -7.34
CA ILE A 169 -6.57 9.73 -6.47
C ILE A 169 -5.88 8.53 -5.81
N ILE A 170 -5.19 7.70 -6.60
CA ILE A 170 -4.42 6.56 -6.10
C ILE A 170 -3.36 7.02 -5.09
N ARG A 171 -2.58 8.04 -5.44
CA ARG A 171 -1.54 8.59 -4.56
C ARG A 171 -2.12 9.13 -3.26
N PHE A 172 -3.29 9.74 -3.30
CA PHE A 172 -3.96 10.19 -2.10
C PHE A 172 -4.28 9.01 -1.18
N PHE A 173 -4.99 7.99 -1.67
CA PHE A 173 -5.34 6.81 -0.85
C PHE A 173 -4.09 6.10 -0.30
N GLU A 174 -3.01 5.99 -1.07
CA GLU A 174 -1.76 5.40 -0.60
C GLU A 174 -1.11 6.19 0.55
N ASN A 175 -1.26 7.51 0.55
CA ASN A 175 -0.63 8.41 1.51
C ASN A 175 -1.56 8.86 2.64
N MET A 176 -2.83 8.45 2.64
CA MET A 176 -3.75 8.74 3.74
C MET A 176 -3.17 8.23 5.06
N ARG A 177 -3.11 9.12 6.05
CA ARG A 177 -2.62 8.82 7.39
C ARG A 177 -3.81 8.70 8.33
N TYR A 178 -3.68 7.81 9.31
CA TYR A 178 -4.71 7.67 10.33
C TYR A 178 -4.74 8.90 11.24
N GLU A 179 -3.59 9.52 11.43
CA GLU A 179 -3.41 10.74 12.21
C GLU A 179 -4.18 11.92 11.58
N ASP A 180 -4.15 12.07 10.25
CA ASP A 180 -4.95 13.08 9.53
C ASP A 180 -6.46 12.85 9.67
N PHE A 181 -6.86 11.58 9.78
CA PHE A 181 -8.25 11.20 9.99
C PHE A 181 -8.73 11.56 11.40
N LEU A 182 -7.90 11.35 12.43
CA LEU A 182 -8.20 11.71 13.82
C LEU A 182 -8.21 13.23 14.07
N GLU A 183 -7.46 14.02 13.30
CA GLU A 183 -7.52 15.49 13.43
C GLU A 183 -8.86 16.06 12.94
N LEU A 184 -9.60 15.30 12.13
CA LEU A 184 -10.88 15.71 11.56
C LEU A 184 -12.10 15.26 12.39
N PHE A 185 -11.96 14.27 13.29
CA PHE A 185 -13.03 13.63 14.06
C PHE A 185 -12.56 13.21 15.45
#